data_AF-A0A173UM30-F1
#
_entry.id   AF-A0A173UM30-F1
#
_cell.length_a   1.000
_cell.length_b   1.000
_cell.length_c   1.000
_cell.angle_alpha   90.00
_cell.angle_beta   90.00
_cell.angle_gamma   90.00
#
_symmetry.space_group_name_H-M   'P 1'
#
loop_
_entity.id
_entity.type
_entity.pdbx_description
1 polymer ?
#
loop_
_entity_poly.entity_id
_entity_poly.type
_entity_poly.pdbx_seq_one_letter_code
_entity_poly.pdbx_strand_id
1 'polypeptide(L)'
;MTEKEWRMFNDILLEIYYAGSLETFGERCLKLIRILIPYTQGYFLVIDEDGRLDVAHSVFENVDPVMKRKYLDTYFAKDYLMQMCNFTKSMAYRDTDLLTDEKRRASVIYREYFKPQKLDMGCGLIIMRWKFCRHFCLILKKMFLPMQTIMFRVRLIILMASSRCRKNIRW
;
A
#
# COMPACT_ATOMS: atom_id res chain seq x y z
N MET A 1 -9.97 21.34 4.47
CA MET A 1 -8.62 21.18 3.90
C MET A 1 -8.07 22.57 3.69
N THR A 2 -6.87 22.84 4.19
CA THR A 2 -6.23 24.17 4.10
C THR A 2 -5.51 24.34 2.76
N GLU A 3 -5.24 25.57 2.34
CA GLU A 3 -4.48 25.85 1.10
C GLU A 3 -3.08 25.21 1.14
N LYS A 4 -2.45 25.21 2.32
CA LYS A 4 -1.15 24.57 2.54
C LYS A 4 -1.20 23.06 2.34
N GLU A 5 -2.24 22.39 2.85
CA GLU A 5 -2.45 20.96 2.60
C GLU A 5 -2.68 20.69 1.11
N TRP A 6 -3.46 21.54 0.43
CA TRP A 6 -3.73 21.40 -1.01
C TRP A 6 -2.47 21.56 -1.86
N ARG A 7 -1.62 22.56 -1.59
CA ARG A 7 -0.33 22.75 -2.27
C ARG A 7 0.59 21.54 -2.06
N MET A 8 0.71 21.08 -0.82
CA MET A 8 1.46 19.87 -0.50
C MET A 8 0.94 18.65 -1.28
N PHE A 9 -0.37 18.48 -1.42
CA PHE A 9 -0.94 17.41 -2.26
C PHE A 9 -0.59 17.57 -3.74
N ASN A 10 -0.61 18.78 -4.28
CA ASN A 10 -0.23 19.01 -5.68
C ASN A 10 1.26 18.74 -5.92
N ASP A 11 2.14 19.14 -5.01
CA ASP A 11 3.58 18.86 -5.10
C ASP A 11 3.85 17.35 -5.01
N ILE A 12 3.16 16.66 -4.08
CA ILE A 12 3.15 15.19 -3.97
C ILE A 12 2.75 14.55 -5.30
N LEU A 13 1.69 15.05 -5.92
CA LEU A 13 1.23 14.53 -7.21
C LEU A 13 2.27 14.75 -8.30
N LEU A 14 2.82 15.96 -8.41
CA LEU A 14 3.86 16.28 -9.39
C LEU A 14 5.07 15.35 -9.26
N GLU A 15 5.55 15.11 -8.05
CA GLU A 15 6.65 14.16 -7.79
C GLU A 15 6.30 12.73 -8.23
N ILE A 16 5.04 12.34 -8.04
CA ILE A 16 4.54 11.04 -8.49
C ILE A 16 4.43 10.99 -10.04
N TYR A 17 4.07 12.11 -10.70
CA TYR A 17 4.00 12.21 -12.17
C TYR A 17 5.36 12.11 -12.85
N TYR A 18 6.42 12.66 -12.23
CA TYR A 18 7.77 12.66 -12.79
C TYR A 18 8.58 11.40 -12.48
N ALA A 19 8.00 10.42 -11.79
CA ALA A 19 8.66 9.13 -11.60
C ALA A 19 8.90 8.48 -12.97
N GLY A 20 10.16 8.19 -13.30
CA GLY A 20 10.59 7.57 -14.55
C GLY A 20 10.62 6.04 -14.53
N SER A 21 10.25 5.41 -13.41
CA SER A 21 10.11 3.96 -13.26
C SER A 21 9.08 3.62 -12.17
N LEU A 22 8.64 2.35 -12.11
CA LEU A 22 7.64 1.91 -11.14
C LEU A 22 8.21 1.82 -9.72
N GLU A 23 9.48 1.49 -9.58
CA GLU A 23 10.24 1.50 -8.32
C GLU A 23 10.32 2.94 -7.80
N THR A 24 10.72 3.88 -8.66
CA THR A 24 10.81 5.29 -8.31
C THR A 24 9.45 5.83 -7.86
N PHE A 25 8.38 5.40 -8.55
CA PHE A 25 7.01 5.71 -8.17
C PHE A 25 6.65 5.13 -6.79
N GLY A 26 6.94 3.85 -6.55
CA GLY A 26 6.67 3.16 -5.29
C GLY A 26 7.40 3.79 -4.11
N GLU A 27 8.69 4.08 -4.26
CA GLU A 27 9.51 4.76 -3.25
C GLU A 27 8.97 6.15 -2.90
N ARG A 28 8.65 6.95 -3.92
CA ARG A 28 8.06 8.28 -3.73
C ARG A 28 6.70 8.18 -3.06
N CYS A 29 5.84 7.26 -3.51
CA CYS A 29 4.53 7.03 -2.89
C CYS A 29 4.66 6.72 -1.40
N LEU A 30 5.54 5.78 -1.02
CA LEU A 30 5.75 5.40 0.38
C LEU A 30 6.24 6.61 1.21
N LYS A 31 7.29 7.31 0.76
CA LYS A 31 7.82 8.50 1.44
C LYS A 31 6.76 9.58 1.64
N LEU A 32 5.95 9.86 0.61
CA LEU A 32 4.92 10.89 0.65
C LEU A 32 3.73 10.49 1.54
N ILE A 33 3.31 9.23 1.48
CA ILE A 33 2.28 8.71 2.39
C ILE A 33 2.77 8.78 3.83
N ARG A 34 4.06 8.56 4.11
CA ARG A 34 4.62 8.63 5.47
C ARG A 34 4.46 10.01 6.11
N ILE A 35 4.53 11.08 5.32
CA ILE A 35 4.28 12.46 5.77
C ILE A 35 2.81 12.62 6.21
N LEU A 36 1.89 12.02 5.45
CA LEU A 36 0.46 12.12 5.70
C LEU A 36 -0.02 11.19 6.82
N ILE A 37 0.60 10.01 6.90
CA ILE A 37 0.26 8.88 7.76
C ILE A 37 1.56 8.24 8.23
N PRO A 38 2.01 8.53 9.46
CA PRO A 38 3.15 7.86 10.03
C PRO A 38 2.92 6.35 10.12
N TYR A 39 3.88 5.57 9.63
CA TYR A 39 3.88 4.11 9.64
C TYR A 39 5.26 3.56 10.00
N THR A 40 5.28 2.30 10.44
CA THR A 40 6.50 1.60 10.85
C THR A 40 7.16 0.92 9.65
N GLN A 41 6.37 0.16 8.87
CA GLN A 41 6.83 -0.49 7.65
C GLN A 41 5.88 -0.18 6.49
N GLY A 42 6.44 -0.02 5.30
CA GLY A 42 5.69 0.26 4.07
C GLY A 42 6.06 -0.74 2.98
N TYR A 43 5.06 -1.22 2.27
CA TYR A 43 5.23 -2.15 1.16
C TYR A 43 4.47 -1.55 -0.03
N PHE A 44 5.14 -1.47 -1.17
CA PHE A 44 4.53 -1.17 -2.45
C PHE A 44 4.73 -2.42 -3.32
N LEU A 45 3.71 -3.28 -3.35
CA LEU A 45 3.78 -4.56 -4.06
C LEU A 45 3.14 -4.39 -5.42
N VAL A 46 3.88 -4.79 -6.46
CA VAL A 46 3.41 -4.86 -7.84
C VAL A 46 3.00 -6.30 -8.09
N ILE A 47 1.72 -6.52 -8.36
CA ILE A 47 1.16 -7.84 -8.61
C ILE A 47 0.58 -7.86 -10.02
N ASP A 48 0.96 -8.86 -10.79
CA ASP A 48 0.44 -9.10 -12.15
C ASP A 48 -0.99 -9.66 -12.11
N GLU A 49 -1.56 -9.95 -13.28
CA GLU A 49 -2.91 -10.52 -13.39
C GLU A 49 -3.06 -11.90 -12.77
N ASP A 50 -2.02 -12.71 -12.90
CA ASP A 50 -1.98 -14.08 -12.39
C ASP A 50 -1.82 -14.12 -10.86
N GLY A 51 -1.70 -12.95 -10.22
CA GLY A 51 -1.51 -12.82 -8.78
C GLY A 51 -0.07 -13.06 -8.34
N ARG A 52 0.89 -13.02 -9.27
CA ARG A 52 2.31 -13.18 -8.96
C ARG A 52 2.92 -11.84 -8.60
N LEU A 53 3.79 -11.88 -7.59
CA LEU A 53 4.54 -10.71 -7.16
C LEU A 53 5.67 -10.41 -8.14
N ASP A 54 5.66 -9.22 -8.71
CA ASP A 54 6.81 -8.66 -9.40
C ASP A 54 7.75 -8.04 -8.36
N VAL A 55 8.71 -8.84 -7.91
CA VAL A 55 9.66 -8.44 -6.87
C VAL A 55 10.59 -7.31 -7.35
N ALA A 56 10.92 -7.27 -8.65
CA ALA A 56 11.84 -6.29 -9.21
C ALA A 56 11.27 -4.88 -9.12
N HIS A 57 9.97 -4.74 -9.41
CA HIS A 57 9.29 -3.45 -9.36
C HIS A 57 8.62 -3.13 -8.01
N SER A 58 8.70 -4.05 -7.05
CA SER A 58 8.13 -3.88 -5.70
C SER A 58 9.11 -3.20 -4.73
N VAL A 59 8.60 -2.27 -3.93
CA VAL A 59 9.39 -1.47 -2.99
C VAL A 59 9.04 -1.82 -1.54
N PHE A 60 10.05 -1.91 -0.69
CA PHE A 60 9.92 -2.23 0.74
C PHE A 60 10.64 -1.15 1.55
N GLU A 61 9.91 -0.46 2.43
CA GLU A 61 10.38 0.67 3.22
C GLU A 61 10.42 0.28 4.71
N ASN A 62 11.59 0.46 5.34
CA ASN A 62 11.88 0.08 6.74
C ASN A 62 11.59 -1.40 7.08
N VAL A 63 11.67 -2.30 6.10
CA VAL A 63 11.53 -3.74 6.33
C VAL A 63 12.93 -4.32 6.52
N ASP A 64 13.15 -5.02 7.64
CA ASP A 64 14.41 -5.73 7.87
C ASP A 64 14.69 -6.72 6.72
N PRO A 65 15.91 -6.78 6.16
CA PRO A 65 16.20 -7.64 5.00
C PRO A 65 15.90 -9.14 5.22
N VAL A 66 16.10 -9.65 6.44
CA VAL A 66 15.79 -11.04 6.79
C VAL A 66 14.27 -11.24 6.80
N MET A 67 13.53 -10.27 7.33
CA MET A 67 12.07 -10.30 7.32
C MET A 67 11.51 -10.13 5.91
N LYS A 68 12.08 -9.25 5.08
CA LYS A 68 11.72 -9.12 3.66
C LYS A 68 11.86 -10.46 2.94
N ARG A 69 12.98 -11.17 3.12
CA ARG A 69 13.19 -12.48 2.51
C ARG A 69 12.16 -13.51 3.02
N LYS A 70 11.94 -13.58 4.34
CA LYS A 70 10.90 -14.45 4.92
C LYS A 70 9.50 -14.15 4.35
N TYR A 71 9.18 -12.86 4.15
CA TYR A 71 7.90 -12.47 3.56
C TYR A 71 7.76 -13.04 2.15
N LEU A 72 8.75 -12.75 1.29
CA LEU A 72 8.76 -13.19 -0.10
C LEU A 72 8.70 -14.71 -0.23
N ASP A 73 9.50 -15.44 0.54
CA ASP A 73 9.68 -16.89 0.39
C ASP A 73 8.53 -17.70 1.01
N THR A 74 7.87 -17.18 2.06
CA THR A 74 6.96 -17.99 2.89
C THR A 74 5.60 -17.35 3.11
N TYR A 75 5.54 -16.03 3.33
CA TYR A 75 4.31 -15.40 3.83
C TYR A 75 3.50 -14.69 2.75
N PHE A 76 4.08 -14.30 1.62
CA PHE A 76 3.35 -13.67 0.52
C PHE A 76 2.18 -14.55 0.05
N ALA A 77 2.42 -15.84 -0.16
CA ALA A 77 1.37 -16.80 -0.54
C ALA A 77 0.32 -17.05 0.57
N LYS A 78 0.64 -16.70 1.82
CA LYS A 78 -0.25 -16.85 2.99
C LYS A 78 -0.92 -15.52 3.38
N ASP A 79 -0.63 -14.46 2.64
CA ASP A 79 -1.13 -13.13 2.92
C ASP A 79 -2.60 -13.04 2.54
N TYR A 80 -3.46 -12.68 3.51
CA TYR A 80 -4.88 -12.50 3.24
C TYR A 80 -5.14 -11.33 2.28
N LEU A 81 -4.15 -10.46 2.06
CA LEU A 81 -4.19 -9.43 1.01
C LEU A 81 -4.28 -10.02 -0.39
N MET A 82 -3.91 -11.28 -0.61
CA MET A 82 -4.11 -11.92 -1.91
C MET A 82 -5.59 -12.00 -2.30
N GLN A 83 -6.51 -12.06 -1.33
CA GLN A 83 -7.95 -11.99 -1.62
C GLN A 83 -8.34 -10.64 -2.25
N MET A 84 -7.57 -9.59 -1.98
CA MET A 84 -7.80 -8.27 -2.52
C MET A 84 -7.53 -8.15 -4.02
N CYS A 85 -6.83 -9.14 -4.59
CA CYS A 85 -6.68 -9.23 -6.04
C CYS A 85 -8.05 -9.36 -6.74
N ASN A 86 -9.08 -9.90 -6.09
CA ASN A 86 -10.40 -10.01 -6.71
C ASN A 86 -11.16 -8.68 -6.88
N PHE A 87 -10.68 -7.58 -6.28
CA PHE A 87 -11.33 -6.28 -6.46
C PHE A 87 -11.02 -5.67 -7.83
N THR A 88 -12.04 -5.07 -8.44
CA THR A 88 -11.97 -4.46 -9.77
C THR A 88 -11.81 -2.94 -9.75
N LYS A 89 -11.72 -2.34 -8.55
CA LYS A 89 -11.66 -0.88 -8.35
C LYS A 89 -10.58 -0.51 -7.35
N SER A 90 -9.94 0.64 -7.57
CA SER A 90 -9.03 1.23 -6.60
C SER A 90 -9.78 1.56 -5.31
N MET A 91 -9.20 1.20 -4.17
CA MET A 91 -9.82 1.42 -2.86
C MET A 91 -8.80 1.60 -1.75
N ALA A 92 -9.22 2.32 -0.72
CA ALA A 92 -8.54 2.37 0.56
C ALA A 92 -9.12 1.25 1.43
N TYR A 93 -8.28 0.57 2.20
CA TYR A 93 -8.74 -0.48 3.10
C TYR A 93 -8.00 -0.46 4.44
N ARG A 94 -8.65 -1.01 5.46
CA ARG A 94 -8.06 -1.48 6.70
C ARG A 94 -8.10 -2.99 6.69
N ASP A 95 -7.19 -3.66 7.39
CA ASP A 95 -7.24 -5.12 7.48
C ASP A 95 -8.62 -5.63 7.96
N THR A 96 -9.25 -4.89 8.88
CA THR A 96 -10.58 -5.20 9.40
C THR A 96 -11.73 -5.01 8.41
N ASP A 97 -11.49 -4.27 7.32
CA ASP A 97 -12.45 -4.18 6.21
C ASP A 97 -12.41 -5.44 5.35
N LEU A 98 -11.34 -6.24 5.44
CA LEU A 98 -11.12 -7.47 4.67
C LEU A 98 -11.50 -8.70 5.47
N LEU A 99 -11.12 -8.70 6.75
CA LEU A 99 -11.20 -9.85 7.63
C LEU A 99 -11.51 -9.38 9.05
N THR A 100 -12.44 -10.05 9.75
CA THR A 100 -12.73 -9.71 11.15
C THR A 100 -11.46 -9.76 12.01
N ASP A 101 -11.36 -8.93 13.06
CA ASP A 101 -10.15 -8.87 13.87
C ASP A 101 -9.79 -10.24 14.48
N GLU A 102 -10.79 -11.04 14.84
CA GLU A 102 -10.63 -12.43 15.28
C GLU A 102 -9.95 -13.30 14.21
N LYS A 103 -10.50 -13.34 13.00
CA LYS A 103 -9.94 -14.14 11.89
C LYS A 103 -8.54 -13.64 11.49
N ARG A 104 -8.32 -12.33 11.50
CA ARG A 104 -7.02 -11.71 11.24
C ARG A 104 -6.00 -12.13 12.27
N ARG A 105 -6.32 -12.06 13.56
CA ARG A 105 -5.43 -12.50 14.64
C ARG A 105 -5.18 -14.00 14.65
N ALA A 106 -6.12 -14.79 14.13
CA ALA A 106 -5.96 -16.24 13.95
C ALA A 106 -5.12 -16.61 12.72
N SER A 107 -4.94 -15.70 11.75
CA SER A 107 -4.21 -15.97 10.51
C SER A 107 -2.73 -16.33 10.76
N VAL A 108 -2.18 -17.19 9.90
CA VAL A 108 -0.78 -17.62 9.96
C VAL A 108 0.16 -16.42 9.82
N ILE A 109 -0.06 -15.57 8.82
CA ILE A 109 0.76 -14.38 8.57
C ILE A 109 0.76 -13.42 9.76
N TYR A 110 -0.38 -13.19 10.42
CA TYR A 110 -0.40 -12.31 11.58
C TYR A 110 0.39 -12.90 12.75
N ARG A 111 0.14 -14.16 13.11
CA ARG A 111 0.75 -14.78 14.29
C ARG A 111 2.25 -14.97 14.16
N GLU A 112 2.70 -15.36 12.97
CA GLU A 112 4.09 -15.77 12.73
C GLU A 112 4.96 -14.67 12.13
N TYR A 113 4.38 -13.75 11.36
CA TYR A 113 5.13 -12.67 10.71
C TYR A 113 4.87 -11.30 11.34
N PHE A 114 3.61 -10.84 11.45
CA PHE A 114 3.33 -9.47 11.93
C PHE A 114 3.46 -9.30 13.45
N LYS A 115 2.93 -10.23 14.25
CA LYS A 115 2.93 -10.14 15.72
C LYS A 115 4.33 -10.12 16.33
N PRO A 116 5.31 -10.96 15.92
CA PRO A 116 6.67 -10.89 16.45
C PRO A 116 7.37 -9.56 16.15
N GLN A 117 6.99 -8.90 15.04
CA GLN A 117 7.48 -7.58 14.64
C GLN A 117 6.72 -6.42 15.31
N LYS A 118 5.75 -6.70 16.19
CA LYS A 118 4.88 -5.70 16.83
C LYS A 118 4.09 -4.86 15.81
N LEU A 119 3.67 -5.48 14.72
CA LEU A 119 2.85 -4.89 13.66
C LEU A 119 1.39 -5.27 13.91
N ASP A 120 0.68 -4.41 14.64
CA ASP A 120 -0.63 -4.78 15.18
C ASP A 120 -1.77 -4.65 14.19
N MET A 121 -1.66 -3.72 13.23
CA MET A 121 -2.69 -3.46 12.24
C MET A 121 -2.12 -2.86 10.95
N GLY A 122 -2.60 -3.35 9.82
CA GLY A 122 -2.36 -2.83 8.50
C GLY A 122 -3.53 -1.99 7.97
N CYS A 123 -3.18 -1.04 7.12
CA CYS A 123 -4.09 -0.37 6.22
C CYS A 123 -3.37 -0.15 4.90
N GLY A 124 -4.12 0.17 3.85
CA GLY A 124 -3.48 0.26 2.56
C GLY A 124 -4.31 0.87 1.45
N LEU A 125 -3.66 0.91 0.31
CA LEU A 125 -4.20 1.34 -0.97
C LEU A 125 -4.13 0.21 -1.95
N ILE A 126 -5.19 0.08 -2.73
CA ILE A 126 -5.19 -0.68 -3.97
C ILE A 126 -5.32 0.34 -5.08
N ILE A 127 -4.31 0.40 -5.94
CA ILE A 127 -4.33 1.24 -7.12
C ILE A 127 -4.47 0.31 -8.32
N MET A 128 -5.67 0.31 -8.91
CA MET A 128 -5.97 -0.40 -10.15
C MET A 128 -5.64 0.49 -11.34
N ARG A 129 -4.87 -0.04 -12.29
CA ARG A 129 -4.64 0.57 -13.58
C ARG A 129 -4.99 -0.45 -14.67
N TRP A 130 -5.83 -0.03 -15.63
CA TRP A 130 -6.24 -0.75 -16.85
C TRP A 130 -5.96 -2.25 -16.84
N LYS A 131 -6.95 -3.06 -16.41
CA LYS A 131 -7.07 -4.54 -16.49
C LYS A 131 -5.88 -5.44 -16.06
N PHE A 132 -4.64 -4.94 -15.91
CA PHE A 132 -3.44 -5.77 -16.01
C PHE A 132 -2.40 -5.59 -14.86
N CYS A 133 -2.52 -4.57 -13.98
CA CYS A 133 -1.51 -4.40 -12.90
C CYS A 133 -2.10 -3.84 -11.59
N ARG A 134 -1.90 -4.57 -10.49
CA ARG A 134 -2.42 -4.25 -9.15
C ARG A 134 -1.27 -3.76 -8.27
N HIS A 135 -1.40 -2.55 -7.75
CA HIS A 135 -0.41 -1.99 -6.84
C HIS A 135 -0.98 -1.97 -5.43
N PHE A 136 -0.36 -2.72 -4.53
CA PHE A 136 -0.72 -2.76 -3.12
C PHE A 136 0.23 -1.87 -2.34
N CYS A 137 -0.28 -0.79 -1.77
CA CYS A 137 0.43 -0.11 -0.70
C CYS A 137 -0.04 -0.73 0.61
N LEU A 138 0.77 -1.57 1.27
CA LEU A 138 0.51 -2.03 2.64
C LEU A 138 1.31 -1.14 3.60
N ILE A 139 0.60 -0.55 4.54
CA ILE A 139 1.12 0.38 5.53
C ILE A 139 0.87 -0.26 6.89
N LEU A 140 1.93 -0.76 7.51
CA LEU A 140 1.87 -1.41 8.83
C LEU A 140 2.22 -0.39 9.91
N LYS A 141 1.31 -0.23 10.88
CA LYS A 141 1.38 0.84 11.88
C LYS A 141 1.39 0.28 13.31
N LYS A 142 2.20 0.92 14.15
CA LYS A 142 2.01 1.01 15.60
C LYS A 142 1.11 2.22 15.89
N MET A 143 -0.09 1.99 16.43
CA MET A 143 -1.21 2.97 16.48
C MET A 143 -0.84 4.32 17.14
N PHE A 144 -1.08 5.44 16.46
CA PHE A 144 -0.99 6.80 17.05
C PHE A 144 -1.94 7.85 16.41
N LEU A 145 -2.73 7.52 15.37
CA LEU A 145 -3.73 8.46 14.80
C LEU A 145 -5.09 7.80 14.63
N PRO A 146 -6.20 8.53 14.80
CA PRO A 146 -7.55 8.04 14.51
C PRO A 146 -7.66 7.60 13.05
N MET A 147 -8.12 6.36 12.85
CA MET A 147 -8.10 5.70 11.56
C MET A 147 -9.03 6.34 10.50
N GLN A 148 -10.01 7.14 10.92
CA GLN A 148 -10.88 7.92 10.05
C GLN A 148 -10.10 9.02 9.29
N THR A 149 -9.14 9.68 9.93
CA THR A 149 -8.28 10.70 9.32
C THR A 149 -7.35 10.11 8.27
N ILE A 150 -6.87 8.89 8.53
CA ILE A 150 -6.01 8.11 7.62
C ILE A 150 -6.79 7.79 6.34
N MET A 151 -7.97 7.20 6.47
CA MET A 151 -8.80 6.78 5.32
C MET A 151 -9.25 7.96 4.44
N PHE A 152 -9.52 9.13 5.03
CA PHE A 152 -9.87 10.34 4.27
C PHE A 152 -8.71 10.81 3.38
N ARG A 153 -7.49 10.88 3.94
CA ARG A 153 -6.27 11.31 3.21
C ARG A 153 -5.90 10.30 2.11
N VAL A 154 -6.08 9.02 2.38
CA VAL A 154 -5.82 7.90 1.46
C VAL A 154 -6.80 7.89 0.29
N ARG A 155 -8.09 8.14 0.53
CA ARG A 155 -9.09 8.31 -0.54
C ARG A 155 -8.80 9.50 -1.45
N LEU A 156 -8.27 10.59 -0.90
CA LEU A 156 -7.85 11.75 -1.70
C LEU A 156 -6.76 11.36 -2.70
N ILE A 157 -5.75 10.61 -2.25
CA ILE A 157 -4.67 10.09 -3.11
C ILE A 157 -5.24 9.21 -4.23
N ILE A 158 -6.21 8.33 -3.93
CA ILE A 158 -6.86 7.48 -4.94
C ILE A 158 -7.57 8.33 -5.99
N LEU A 159 -8.42 9.28 -5.59
CA LEU A 159 -9.17 10.13 -6.53
C LEU A 159 -8.23 10.87 -7.48
N MET A 160 -7.09 11.33 -6.96
CA MET A 160 -6.10 12.07 -7.74
C MET A 160 -5.28 11.15 -8.66
N ALA A 161 -4.88 9.95 -8.21
CA ALA A 161 -4.17 8.97 -9.04
C ALA A 161 -5.06 8.31 -10.12
N SER A 162 -6.32 7.99 -9.78
CA SER A 162 -7.27 7.27 -10.64
C SER A 162 -7.94 8.16 -11.69
N SER A 163 -8.10 9.47 -11.43
CA SER A 163 -8.60 10.43 -12.43
C SER A 163 -7.65 10.59 -13.62
N ARG A 164 -6.34 10.33 -13.44
CA ARG A 164 -5.32 10.64 -14.45
C ARG A 164 -4.45 9.47 -14.93
N CYS A 165 -4.49 8.30 -14.29
CA CYS A 165 -4.13 7.02 -14.93
C CYS A 165 -4.88 6.79 -16.26
N ARG A 166 -5.97 7.53 -16.51
CA ARG A 166 -6.71 7.55 -17.77
C ARG A 166 -6.07 8.34 -18.91
N LYS A 167 -5.08 9.21 -18.68
CA LYS A 167 -4.68 10.20 -19.70
C LYS A 167 -3.23 10.19 -20.19
N ASN A 168 -2.19 9.85 -19.42
CA ASN A 168 -0.82 10.06 -19.92
C ASN A 168 0.26 9.34 -19.11
N ILE A 169 0.24 8.01 -19.09
CA ILE A 169 1.50 7.31 -18.81
C ILE A 169 1.62 6.23 -19.87
N ARG A 170 2.47 6.47 -20.87
CA ARG A 170 3.01 5.40 -21.71
C ARG A 170 4.22 4.88 -20.94
N TRP A 171 4.10 3.67 -20.40
CA TRP A 171 5.23 2.84 -20.03
C TRP A 171 5.44 1.90 -21.21
#